data_AF-A0A432UYE3-F1
#
_entry.id   AF-A0A432UYE3-F1
#
_cell.length_a   1.000
_cell.length_b   1.000
_cell.length_c   1.000
_cell.angle_alpha   90.00
_cell.angle_beta   90.00
_cell.angle_gamma   90.00
#
_symmetry.space_group_name_H-M   'P 1'
#
loop_
_entity.id
_entity.type
_entity.pdbx_description
1 polymer ?
#
loop_
_entity_poly.entity_id
_entity_poly.type
_entity_poly.pdbx_seq_one_letter_code
_entity_poly.pdbx_strand_id
1 'polypeptide(L)'
;MIHRKKSVLINLAASTMKNNQTKISSGQSGFSLIEVIIALIVLTLALSALIDSASSAASNTTHLQSKAFAHWVALNQMAEFRLAKQWPEIGTQEGKAELADQQWEWKSTTQKTPEKSMRRIDIRVRREGDPKDSSVTLLTGFLRQPNK
;
A
#
# COMPACT_ATOMS: atom_id res chain seq x y z
N MET A 1 71.08 -9.75 81.70
CA MET A 1 69.97 -10.72 81.84
C MET A 1 68.67 -10.02 81.50
N ILE A 2 68.08 -10.36 80.34
CA ILE A 2 66.64 -10.44 80.03
C ILE A 2 65.77 -9.15 80.17
N HIS A 3 65.43 -8.52 79.05
CA HIS A 3 64.03 -8.36 78.53
C HIS A 3 64.02 -7.51 77.23
N ARG A 4 64.22 -8.14 76.07
CA ARG A 4 63.18 -8.52 75.08
C ARG A 4 62.32 -7.37 74.51
N LYS A 5 62.60 -7.07 73.23
CA LYS A 5 61.65 -7.14 72.10
C LYS A 5 60.22 -6.63 72.36
N LYS A 6 60.00 -5.31 72.33
CA LYS A 6 58.64 -4.76 72.08
C LYS A 6 58.55 -3.69 70.99
N SER A 7 59.66 -3.10 70.55
CA SER A 7 59.60 -1.94 69.64
C SER A 7 59.44 -2.30 68.15
N VAL A 8 59.47 -3.59 67.79
CA VAL A 8 59.31 -4.03 66.37
C VAL A 8 57.83 -4.13 65.95
N LEU A 9 56.87 -4.05 66.88
CA LEU A 9 55.44 -4.18 66.56
C LEU A 9 54.70 -2.86 66.32
N ILE A 10 55.35 -1.70 66.51
CA ILE A 10 54.67 -0.40 66.34
C ILE A 10 54.67 0.05 64.86
N ASN A 11 55.62 -0.43 64.05
CA ASN A 11 55.70 -0.07 62.63
C ASN A 11 54.75 -0.87 61.70
N LEU A 12 53.92 -1.77 62.25
CA LEU A 12 53.03 -2.60 61.42
C LEU A 12 51.61 -2.01 61.27
N ALA A 13 51.21 -1.04 62.10
CA ALA A 13 49.87 -0.45 62.04
C ALA A 13 49.75 0.79 61.13
N ALA A 14 50.88 1.42 60.76
CA ALA A 14 50.87 2.63 59.92
C ALA A 14 50.87 2.34 58.41
N SER A 15 50.89 1.06 58.00
CA SER A 15 50.89 0.63 56.59
C SER A 15 49.48 0.56 55.96
N THR A 16 48.42 0.68 56.75
CA THR A 16 47.03 0.36 56.32
C THR A 16 46.23 1.52 55.73
N MET A 17 46.82 2.72 55.58
CA MET A 17 46.14 3.85 54.91
C MET A 17 46.73 4.13 53.52
N LYS A 18 46.77 3.09 52.67
CA LYS A 18 46.92 3.27 51.23
C LYS A 18 45.54 3.34 50.57
N ASN A 19 45.13 4.58 50.30
CA ASN A 19 44.65 5.01 48.98
C ASN A 19 43.52 4.19 48.36
N ASN A 20 42.28 4.43 48.81
CA ASN A 20 41.09 4.01 48.07
C ASN A 20 40.62 5.14 47.15
N GLN A 21 41.40 5.41 46.10
CA GLN A 21 40.89 6.14 44.94
C GLN A 21 39.99 5.17 44.17
N THR A 22 38.69 5.31 44.36
CA THR A 22 37.66 4.71 43.50
C THR A 22 37.78 5.33 42.11
N LYS A 23 38.73 4.81 41.34
CA LYS A 23 38.89 5.11 39.92
C LYS A 23 37.67 4.53 39.21
N ILE A 24 36.63 5.36 39.03
CA ILE A 24 35.54 5.03 38.11
C ILE A 24 36.19 5.01 36.73
N SER A 25 36.58 3.83 36.27
CA SER A 25 37.04 3.63 34.90
C SER A 25 35.85 3.88 33.99
N SER A 26 35.78 5.09 33.43
CA SER A 26 34.96 5.36 32.26
C SER A 26 35.60 4.61 31.09
N GLY A 27 35.24 3.33 30.94
CA GLY A 27 35.63 2.53 29.79
C GLY A 27 35.01 3.16 28.54
N GLN A 28 35.83 3.71 27.66
CA GLN A 28 35.40 4.01 26.30
C GLN A 28 35.15 2.68 25.61
N SER A 29 33.88 2.27 25.56
CA SER A 29 33.40 1.19 24.70
C SER A 29 33.45 1.69 23.26
N GLY A 30 34.44 1.23 22.51
CA GLY A 30 34.46 1.39 21.05
C GLY A 30 33.36 0.55 20.41
N PHE A 31 32.74 1.08 19.35
CA PHE A 31 31.74 0.34 18.56
C PHE A 31 32.37 -0.92 17.96
N SER A 32 31.71 -2.05 18.12
CA SER A 32 32.13 -3.31 17.49
C SER A 32 31.69 -3.34 16.03
N LEU A 33 32.49 -3.94 15.16
CA LEU A 33 32.14 -4.16 13.74
C LEU A 33 30.81 -4.91 13.59
N ILE A 34 30.55 -5.89 14.48
CA ILE A 34 29.30 -6.66 14.46
C ILE A 34 28.07 -5.80 14.75
N GLU A 35 28.22 -4.78 15.59
CA GLU A 35 27.12 -3.90 15.99
C GLU A 35 26.68 -3.01 14.83
N VAL A 36 27.64 -2.46 14.08
CA VAL A 36 27.35 -1.68 12.87
C VAL A 36 26.71 -2.57 11.80
N ILE A 37 27.17 -3.82 11.64
CA ILE A 37 26.57 -4.77 10.69
C ILE A 37 25.13 -5.09 11.10
N ILE A 38 24.88 -5.41 12.37
CA ILE A 38 23.53 -5.67 12.86
C ILE A 38 22.64 -4.43 12.68
N ALA A 39 23.14 -3.24 13.00
CA ALA A 39 22.41 -1.99 12.80
C ALA A 39 22.04 -1.78 11.33
N LEU A 40 22.96 -2.04 10.40
CA LEU A 40 22.70 -1.97 8.96
C LEU A 40 21.70 -3.03 8.50
N ILE A 41 21.75 -4.25 9.05
CA ILE A 41 20.76 -5.29 8.74
C ILE A 41 19.37 -4.85 9.18
N VAL A 42 19.22 -4.39 10.42
CA VAL A 42 17.91 -3.91 10.92
C VAL A 42 17.42 -2.70 10.13
N LEU A 43 18.32 -1.75 9.82
CA LEU A 43 18.01 -0.57 9.02
C LEU A 43 17.53 -0.96 7.62
N THR A 44 18.24 -1.86 6.94
CA THR A 44 17.85 -2.28 5.59
C THR A 44 16.50 -2.99 5.57
N LEU A 45 16.20 -3.84 6.56
CA LEU A 45 14.88 -4.45 6.69
C LEU A 45 13.76 -3.41 6.89
N ALA A 46 13.99 -2.40 7.74
CA ALA A 46 13.04 -1.32 7.97
C ALA A 46 12.81 -0.48 6.70
N LEU A 47 13.88 -0.15 5.98
CA LEU A 47 13.80 0.61 4.72
C LEU A 47 13.10 -0.18 3.61
N SER A 48 13.33 -1.49 3.50
CA SER A 48 12.64 -2.34 2.53
C SER A 48 11.12 -2.30 2.75
N ALA A 49 10.67 -2.44 3.99
CA ALA A 49 9.25 -2.34 4.31
C ALA A 49 8.67 -0.94 3.97
N LEU A 50 9.46 0.12 4.16
CA LEU A 50 9.05 1.48 3.80
C LEU A 50 8.93 1.66 2.28
N ILE A 51 9.90 1.14 1.51
CA ILE A 51 9.88 1.18 0.03
C ILE A 51 8.68 0.40 -0.50
N ASP A 52 8.39 -0.79 0.06
CA ASP A 52 7.23 -1.59 -0.33
C ASP A 52 5.92 -0.85 -0.04
N SER A 53 5.82 -0.21 1.13
CA SER A 53 4.66 0.61 1.50
C SER A 53 4.45 1.78 0.53
N ALA A 54 5.51 2.51 0.18
CA ALA A 54 5.45 3.61 -0.77
C ALA A 54 5.08 3.12 -2.18
N SER A 55 5.64 1.99 -2.61
CA SER A 55 5.35 1.38 -3.91
C SER A 55 3.90 0.89 -3.99
N SER A 56 3.39 0.32 -2.91
CA SER A 56 1.99 -0.08 -2.78
C SER A 56 1.05 1.15 -2.88
N ALA A 57 1.37 2.24 -2.19
CA ALA A 57 0.59 3.48 -2.28
C ALA A 57 0.57 4.06 -3.71
N ALA A 58 1.71 4.06 -4.40
CA ALA A 58 1.82 4.52 -5.78
C ALA A 58 0.99 3.65 -6.74
N SER A 59 1.13 2.32 -6.66
CA SER A 59 0.38 1.38 -7.50
C SER A 59 -1.14 1.47 -7.27
N ASN A 60 -1.57 1.66 -6.02
CA ASN A 60 -2.98 1.86 -5.70
C ASN A 60 -3.54 3.13 -6.35
N THR A 61 -2.75 4.21 -6.38
CA THR A 61 -3.15 5.46 -7.05
C THR A 61 -3.39 5.24 -8.55
N THR A 62 -2.49 4.55 -9.23
CA THR A 62 -2.65 4.19 -10.65
C THR A 62 -3.87 3.30 -10.88
N HIS A 63 -4.12 2.35 -9.97
CA HIS A 63 -5.32 1.50 -10.05
C HIS A 63 -6.61 2.31 -9.92
N LEU A 64 -6.67 3.26 -8.98
CA LEU A 64 -7.83 4.14 -8.81
C LEU A 64 -8.05 5.04 -10.04
N GLN A 65 -6.99 5.60 -10.61
CA GLN A 65 -7.09 6.38 -11.85
C GLN A 65 -7.66 5.55 -13.00
N SER A 66 -7.17 4.33 -13.19
CA SER A 66 -7.71 3.39 -14.18
C SER A 66 -9.20 3.13 -13.99
N LYS A 67 -9.63 2.98 -12.75
CA LYS A 67 -11.04 2.75 -12.42
C LYS A 67 -11.90 3.97 -12.74
N ALA A 68 -11.39 5.17 -12.47
CA ALA A 68 -12.06 6.42 -12.82
C ALA A 68 -12.24 6.57 -14.33
N PHE A 69 -11.19 6.31 -15.12
CA PHE A 69 -11.28 6.37 -16.59
C PHE A 69 -12.23 5.32 -17.15
N ALA A 70 -12.15 4.06 -16.71
CA ALA A 70 -13.10 3.03 -17.10
C ALA A 70 -14.55 3.43 -16.77
N HIS A 71 -14.76 4.07 -15.62
CA HIS A 71 -16.07 4.55 -15.20
C HIS A 71 -16.58 5.70 -16.07
N TRP A 72 -15.72 6.65 -16.47
CA TRP A 72 -16.07 7.70 -17.43
C TRP A 72 -16.44 7.14 -18.80
N VAL A 73 -15.71 6.13 -19.30
CA VAL A 73 -16.10 5.41 -20.52
C VAL A 73 -17.49 4.80 -20.38
N ALA A 74 -17.78 4.13 -19.26
CA ALA A 74 -19.09 3.56 -19.00
C ALA A 74 -20.21 4.62 -18.95
N LEU A 75 -19.94 5.76 -18.31
CA LEU A 75 -20.88 6.89 -18.23
C LEU A 75 -21.15 7.51 -19.60
N ASN A 76 -20.11 7.70 -20.43
CA ASN A 76 -20.27 8.18 -21.80
C ASN A 76 -21.16 7.23 -22.60
N GLN A 77 -20.91 5.92 -22.52
CA GLN A 77 -21.72 4.93 -23.22
C GLN A 77 -23.17 4.90 -22.72
N MET A 78 -23.39 5.02 -21.41
CA MET A 78 -24.74 5.13 -20.84
C MET A 78 -25.44 6.41 -21.31
N ALA A 79 -24.72 7.53 -21.42
CA ALA A 79 -25.25 8.77 -21.94
C ALA A 79 -25.66 8.64 -23.41
N GLU A 80 -24.88 7.97 -24.25
CA GLU A 80 -25.25 7.67 -25.64
C GLU A 80 -26.57 6.88 -25.72
N PHE A 81 -26.73 5.83 -24.92
CA PHE A 81 -27.99 5.07 -24.87
C PHE A 81 -29.18 5.94 -24.46
N ARG A 82 -28.98 6.89 -23.55
CA ARG A 82 -30.03 7.86 -23.14
C ARG A 82 -30.36 8.86 -24.23
N LEU A 83 -29.33 9.40 -24.90
CA LEU A 83 -29.47 10.43 -25.92
C LEU A 83 -30.06 9.91 -27.22
N ALA A 84 -29.80 8.66 -27.57
CA ALA A 84 -30.38 8.03 -28.74
C ALA A 84 -31.93 7.98 -28.67
N LYS A 85 -32.53 8.16 -27.49
CA LYS A 85 -33.99 8.14 -27.23
C LYS A 85 -34.71 6.94 -27.88
N GLN A 86 -33.98 5.89 -28.20
CA GLN A 86 -34.48 4.66 -28.78
C GLN A 86 -34.65 3.62 -27.70
N TRP A 87 -35.64 2.76 -27.86
CA TRP A 87 -35.90 1.67 -26.92
C TRP A 87 -34.84 0.58 -27.12
N PRO A 88 -33.87 0.41 -26.20
CA PRO A 88 -32.64 -0.36 -26.44
C PRO A 88 -32.94 -1.85 -26.56
N GLU A 89 -32.66 -2.49 -27.69
CA GLU A 89 -32.93 -3.92 -27.88
C GLU A 89 -32.29 -4.79 -26.79
N ILE A 90 -32.96 -5.89 -26.45
CA ILE A 90 -32.45 -6.87 -25.48
C ILE A 90 -31.33 -7.65 -26.14
N GLY A 91 -30.22 -7.78 -25.44
CA GLY A 91 -29.05 -8.47 -25.97
C GLY A 91 -27.77 -7.87 -25.46
N THR A 92 -26.69 -8.18 -26.18
CA THR A 92 -25.36 -7.68 -25.89
C THR A 92 -24.87 -6.81 -27.03
N GLN A 93 -24.28 -5.67 -26.71
CA GLN A 93 -23.55 -4.83 -27.64
C GLN A 93 -22.13 -4.64 -27.12
N GLU A 94 -21.15 -4.63 -28.00
CA GLU A 94 -19.74 -4.50 -27.66
C GLU A 94 -19.10 -3.46 -28.57
N GLY A 95 -18.07 -2.78 -28.07
CA GLY A 95 -17.36 -1.77 -28.82
C GLY A 95 -16.06 -1.35 -28.16
N LYS A 96 -15.39 -0.40 -28.80
CA LYS A 96 -14.16 0.20 -28.31
C LYS A 96 -14.37 1.69 -28.05
N ALA A 97 -13.63 2.22 -27.10
CA ALA A 97 -13.58 3.64 -26.80
C ALA A 97 -12.16 4.04 -26.41
N GLU A 98 -11.75 5.23 -26.79
CA GLU A 98 -10.45 5.78 -26.43
C GLU A 98 -10.63 6.86 -25.35
N LEU A 99 -9.85 6.76 -24.28
CA LEU A 99 -9.83 7.77 -23.22
C LEU A 99 -8.48 7.77 -22.53
N ALA A 100 -7.92 8.97 -22.33
CA ALA A 100 -6.62 9.18 -21.71
C ALA A 100 -5.48 8.40 -22.40
N ASP A 101 -5.44 8.46 -23.74
CA ASP A 101 -4.46 7.76 -24.59
C ASP A 101 -4.45 6.22 -24.37
N GLN A 102 -5.58 5.68 -23.92
CA GLN A 102 -5.76 4.27 -23.64
C GLN A 102 -7.01 3.75 -24.34
N GLN A 103 -6.89 2.59 -24.98
CA GLN A 103 -8.02 1.89 -25.58
C GLN A 103 -8.77 1.05 -24.54
N TRP A 104 -10.08 1.17 -24.56
CA TRP A 104 -11.02 0.48 -23.69
C TRP A 104 -11.99 -0.34 -24.50
N GLU A 105 -12.26 -1.55 -24.05
CA GLU A 105 -13.32 -2.38 -24.59
C GLU A 105 -14.51 -2.35 -23.65
N TRP A 106 -15.68 -2.05 -24.19
CA TRP A 106 -16.92 -2.01 -23.43
C TRP A 106 -17.90 -3.06 -23.94
N LYS A 107 -18.70 -3.59 -23.01
CA LYS A 107 -19.76 -4.57 -23.26
C LYS A 107 -21.01 -4.14 -22.52
N SER A 108 -22.04 -3.80 -23.27
CA SER A 108 -23.37 -3.47 -22.78
C SER A 108 -24.27 -4.69 -22.84
N THR A 109 -24.99 -4.99 -21.77
CA THR A 109 -25.98 -6.07 -21.71
C THR A 109 -27.33 -5.50 -21.29
N THR A 110 -28.28 -5.50 -22.22
CA THR A 110 -29.65 -5.01 -21.98
C THR A 110 -30.55 -6.17 -21.59
N GLN A 111 -31.27 -6.02 -20.48
CA GLN A 111 -32.16 -7.03 -19.90
C GLN A 111 -33.55 -6.46 -19.64
N LYS A 112 -34.56 -7.34 -19.72
CA LYS A 112 -35.93 -7.01 -19.30
C LYS A 112 -35.96 -6.76 -17.79
N THR A 113 -36.85 -5.87 -17.37
CA THR A 113 -37.22 -5.73 -15.95
C THR A 113 -38.67 -6.19 -15.76
N PRO A 114 -39.13 -6.41 -14.52
CA PRO A 114 -40.54 -6.69 -14.26
C PRO A 114 -41.47 -5.59 -14.77
N GLU A 115 -41.01 -4.34 -14.76
CA GLU A 115 -41.72 -3.21 -15.34
C GLU A 115 -41.53 -3.19 -16.85
N LYS A 116 -42.61 -3.42 -17.61
CA LYS A 116 -42.55 -3.55 -19.08
C LYS A 116 -42.04 -2.28 -19.77
N SER A 117 -42.27 -1.11 -19.16
CA SER A 117 -41.80 0.18 -19.65
C SER A 117 -40.35 0.49 -19.26
N MET A 118 -39.63 -0.44 -18.61
CA MET A 118 -38.26 -0.24 -18.15
C MET A 118 -37.31 -1.38 -18.57
N ARG A 119 -36.13 -1.02 -19.07
CA ARG A 119 -35.03 -1.93 -19.38
C ARG A 119 -33.82 -1.62 -18.50
N ARG A 120 -33.12 -2.66 -18.04
CA ARG A 120 -31.83 -2.53 -17.34
C ARG A 120 -30.72 -2.66 -18.37
N ILE A 121 -29.72 -1.79 -18.30
CA ILE A 121 -28.49 -1.87 -19.08
C ILE A 121 -27.32 -2.00 -18.12
N ASP A 122 -26.53 -3.04 -18.31
CA ASP A 122 -25.29 -3.30 -17.57
C ASP A 122 -24.10 -3.08 -18.51
N ILE A 123 -23.28 -2.06 -18.25
CA ILE A 123 -22.11 -1.71 -19.06
C ILE A 123 -20.85 -2.12 -18.28
N ARG A 124 -20.12 -3.11 -18.81
CA ARG A 124 -18.79 -3.50 -18.32
C ARG A 124 -17.73 -2.85 -19.19
N VAL A 125 -16.66 -2.35 -18.57
CA VAL A 125 -15.52 -1.79 -19.29
C VAL A 125 -14.25 -2.46 -18.80
N ARG A 126 -13.38 -2.83 -19.74
CA ARG A 126 -12.04 -3.38 -19.49
C ARG A 126 -11.02 -2.70 -20.39
N ARG A 127 -9.74 -2.84 -20.06
CA ARG A 127 -8.68 -2.39 -20.96
C ARG A 127 -8.63 -3.32 -22.18
N GLU A 128 -8.23 -2.77 -23.32
CA GLU A 128 -7.91 -3.60 -24.48
C GLU A 128 -6.74 -4.53 -24.14
N GLY A 129 -6.83 -5.80 -24.53
CA GLY A 129 -5.83 -6.83 -24.25
C GLY A 129 -5.96 -7.53 -22.89
N ASP A 130 -6.74 -7.00 -21.95
CA ASP A 130 -7.04 -7.68 -20.69
C ASP A 130 -7.95 -8.92 -20.91
N PRO A 131 -7.87 -9.95 -20.04
CA PRO A 131 -8.79 -11.09 -20.06
C PRO A 131 -10.27 -10.66 -20.12
N LYS A 132 -11.12 -11.47 -20.76
CA LYS A 132 -12.54 -11.13 -20.95
C LYS A 132 -13.30 -10.92 -19.63
N ASP A 133 -12.88 -11.60 -18.57
CA ASP A 133 -13.55 -11.54 -17.25
C ASP A 133 -12.98 -10.48 -16.31
N SER A 134 -11.93 -9.75 -16.71
CA SER A 134 -11.31 -8.70 -15.88
C SER A 134 -11.88 -7.32 -16.18
N SER A 135 -13.19 -7.15 -15.99
CA SER A 135 -13.82 -5.82 -16.07
C SER A 135 -13.33 -4.92 -14.93
N VAL A 136 -12.82 -3.74 -15.26
CA VAL A 136 -12.37 -2.73 -14.30
C VAL A 136 -13.57 -2.08 -13.60
N THR A 137 -14.70 -1.96 -14.30
CA THR A 137 -15.93 -1.38 -13.75
C THR A 137 -17.19 -2.01 -14.36
N LEU A 138 -18.28 -1.92 -13.61
CA LEU A 138 -19.64 -2.25 -14.04
C LEU A 138 -20.53 -1.06 -13.68
N LEU A 139 -21.20 -0.51 -14.69
CA LEU A 139 -22.22 0.53 -14.52
C LEU A 139 -23.60 -0.05 -14.90
N THR A 140 -24.51 -0.07 -13.94
CA THR A 140 -25.90 -0.43 -14.19
C THR A 140 -26.75 0.83 -14.31
N GLY A 141 -27.56 0.91 -15.35
CA GLY A 141 -28.55 1.96 -15.55
C GLY A 141 -29.91 1.40 -15.94
N PHE A 142 -30.94 2.23 -15.78
CA PHE A 142 -32.30 1.92 -16.19
C PHE A 142 -32.76 2.93 -17.22
N LEU A 143 -33.38 2.44 -18.28
CA LEU A 143 -33.99 3.26 -19.32
C LEU A 143 -35.48 3.00 -19.37
N ARG A 144 -36.24 4.10 -19.40
CA ARG A 144 -37.69 4.09 -19.58
C ARG A 144 -38.02 4.21 -21.07
N GLN A 145 -39.10 3.54 -21.49
CA GLN A 145 -39.61 3.68 -22.83
C GLN A 145 -39.98 5.15 -23.09
N PRO A 146 -39.52 5.74 -24.22
CA PRO A 146 -39.92 7.10 -24.57
C PRO A 146 -41.44 7.16 -24.71
N ASN A 147 -42.07 8.13 -24.04
CA ASN A 147 -43.46 8.46 -24.35
C ASN A 147 -43.47 9.08 -25.76
N LYS A 148 -44.34 8.55 -26.64
CA LYS A 148 -44.57 9.11 -27.98
C LYS A 148 -45.05 10.55 -27.90
#